data_AF-A0A842LPG3-F1
#
_entry.id   AF-A0A842LPG3-F1
#
_cell.length_a   1.000
_cell.length_b   1.000
_cell.length_c   1.000
_cell.angle_alpha   90.00
_cell.angle_beta   90.00
_cell.angle_gamma   90.00
#
_symmetry.space_group_name_H-M   'P 1'
#
loop_
_entity.id
_entity.type
_entity.pdbx_description
1 polymer ?
#
loop_
_entity_poly.entity_id
_entity_poly.type
_entity_poly.pdbx_seq_one_letter_code
_entity_poly.pdbx_strand_id
1 'polypeptide(L)'
;GYLSDEEIERLEEAIKNPAKYNIPSWMINRRNDYETGEDKHLIESDLEMCLREDLNRMRKTRSYKGRRHELGLPVRGQRTKSTFRKGSSVGVRRKKR
;
A
#
# COMPACT_ATOMS: atom_id res chain seq x y z
N GLY A 1 -23.78 0.57 16.61
CA GLY A 1 -22.68 0.05 17.43
C GLY A 1 -23.29 -0.69 18.59
N TYR A 2 -23.06 -1.99 18.66
CA TYR A 2 -23.50 -2.84 19.79
C TYR A 2 -22.30 -3.33 20.62
N LEU A 3 -21.12 -2.72 20.40
CA LEU A 3 -19.91 -3.03 21.14
C LEU A 3 -19.82 -2.10 22.34
N SER A 4 -19.41 -2.63 23.49
CA SER A 4 -19.07 -1.82 24.66
C SER A 4 -17.74 -1.09 24.46
N ASP A 5 -17.51 -0.01 25.19
CA ASP A 5 -16.24 0.73 25.12
C ASP A 5 -15.04 -0.15 25.50
N GLU A 6 -15.24 -1.11 26.42
CA GLU A 6 -14.24 -2.11 26.81
C GLU A 6 -13.86 -3.03 25.64
N GLU A 7 -14.84 -3.46 24.84
CA GLU A 7 -14.58 -4.28 23.65
C GLU A 7 -13.84 -3.50 22.57
N ILE A 8 -14.15 -2.21 22.43
CA ILE A 8 -13.49 -1.31 21.48
C ILE A 8 -12.02 -1.12 21.88
N GLU A 9 -11.74 -0.84 23.16
CA GLU A 9 -10.37 -0.66 23.67
C GLU A 9 -9.54 -1.94 23.48
N ARG A 10 -10.13 -3.11 23.75
CA ARG A 10 -9.48 -4.41 23.50
C ARG A 10 -9.13 -4.61 22.02
N LEU A 11 -10.03 -4.23 21.12
CA LEU A 11 -9.79 -4.31 19.67
C LEU A 11 -8.68 -3.36 19.23
N GLU A 12 -8.66 -2.13 19.73
CA GLU A 12 -7.59 -1.19 19.44
C GLU A 12 -6.23 -1.72 19.90
N GLU A 13 -6.15 -2.27 21.10
CA GLU A 13 -4.90 -2.84 21.61
C GLU A 13 -4.45 -4.04 20.78
N ALA A 14 -5.38 -4.89 20.36
CA ALA A 14 -5.11 -6.04 19.50
C ALA A 14 -4.56 -5.62 18.12
N ILE A 15 -5.08 -4.53 17.55
CA ILE A 15 -4.60 -3.98 16.28
C ILE A 15 -3.22 -3.34 16.44
N LYS A 16 -2.98 -2.61 17.54
CA LYS A 16 -1.68 -1.97 17.82
C LYS A 16 -0.58 -2.99 18.09
N ASN A 17 -0.88 -4.07 18.80
CA ASN A 17 0.10 -5.09 19.21
C ASN A 17 -0.37 -6.52 18.87
N PRO A 18 -0.42 -6.89 17.58
CA PRO A 18 -0.92 -8.20 17.16
C PRO A 18 -0.09 -9.37 17.70
N ALA A 19 1.21 -9.15 17.94
CA ALA A 19 2.11 -10.16 18.50
C ALA A 19 1.69 -10.62 19.92
N LYS A 20 1.14 -9.71 20.74
CA LYS A 20 0.69 -10.03 22.10
C LYS A 20 -0.54 -10.95 22.10
N TYR A 21 -1.38 -10.85 21.08
CA TYR A 21 -2.60 -11.64 20.91
C TYR A 21 -2.36 -12.95 20.14
N ASN A 22 -1.09 -13.39 20.04
CA ASN A 22 -0.67 -14.62 19.39
C ASN A 22 -1.08 -14.71 17.89
N ILE A 23 -1.16 -13.57 17.21
CA ILE A 23 -1.43 -13.52 15.78
C ILE A 23 -0.15 -13.94 15.02
N PRO A 24 -0.22 -14.93 14.12
CA PRO A 24 0.95 -15.37 13.38
C PRO A 24 1.54 -14.26 12.49
N SER A 25 2.87 -14.25 12.34
CA SER A 25 3.59 -13.25 11.54
C SER A 25 3.10 -13.15 10.09
N TRP A 26 2.70 -14.28 9.47
CA TRP A 26 2.19 -14.30 8.10
C TRP A 26 0.88 -13.53 7.89
N MET A 27 0.13 -13.26 8.96
CA MET A 27 -1.11 -12.49 8.94
C MET A 27 -0.88 -10.98 8.99
N ILE A 28 0.33 -10.54 9.35
CA ILE A 28 0.71 -9.15 9.48
C ILE A 28 0.99 -8.53 8.10
N ASN A 29 0.64 -7.25 7.92
CA ASN A 29 0.70 -6.57 6.63
C ASN A 29 2.13 -6.18 6.20
N ARG A 30 3.05 -5.97 7.15
CA ARG A 30 4.47 -5.69 6.89
C ARG A 30 5.36 -6.65 7.68
N ARG A 31 5.98 -7.57 6.97
CA ARG A 31 6.93 -8.54 7.54
C ARG A 31 8.35 -8.14 7.20
N ASN A 32 9.26 -8.36 8.15
CA ASN A 32 10.69 -8.08 8.04
C ASN A 32 10.95 -6.69 7.44
N ASP A 33 10.59 -5.66 8.21
CA ASP A 33 10.80 -4.28 7.83
C ASP A 33 12.26 -3.98 7.46
N TYR A 34 12.49 -3.15 6.44
CA TYR A 34 13.83 -2.93 5.88
C TYR A 34 14.81 -2.28 6.87
N GLU A 35 14.33 -1.43 7.77
CA GLU A 35 15.20 -0.71 8.71
C GLU A 35 15.34 -1.46 10.04
N THR A 36 14.24 -2.00 10.55
CA THR A 36 14.19 -2.58 11.89
C THR A 36 14.25 -4.11 11.91
N GLY A 37 13.93 -4.78 10.80
CA GLY A 37 13.88 -6.25 10.72
C GLY A 37 12.69 -6.89 11.43
N GLU A 38 11.84 -6.09 12.07
CA GLU A 38 10.68 -6.56 12.84
C GLU A 38 9.42 -6.68 11.96
N ASP A 39 8.49 -7.54 12.39
CA ASP A 39 7.16 -7.64 11.80
C ASP A 39 6.23 -6.61 12.44
N LYS A 40 5.64 -5.73 11.62
CA LYS A 40 4.83 -4.59 12.07
C LYS A 40 3.47 -4.58 11.41
N HIS A 41 2.44 -4.24 12.17
CA HIS A 41 1.11 -3.97 11.61
C HIS A 41 0.91 -2.48 11.42
N LEU A 42 0.89 -2.03 10.17
CA LEU A 42 0.71 -0.61 9.82
C LEU A 42 -0.77 -0.23 9.76
N ILE A 43 -1.11 0.93 10.32
CA ILE A 43 -2.45 1.52 10.33
C ILE A 43 -2.47 2.76 9.42
N GLU A 44 -3.63 3.12 8.89
CA GLU A 44 -3.93 4.26 8.00
C GLU A 44 -2.78 5.25 7.71
N SER A 45 -2.44 6.13 8.65
CA SER A 45 -1.40 7.15 8.48
C SER A 45 -0.01 6.55 8.27
N ASP A 46 0.34 5.55 9.10
CA ASP A 46 1.65 4.90 9.08
C ASP A 46 1.83 4.11 7.78
N LEU A 47 0.75 3.51 7.28
CA LEU A 47 0.74 2.79 6.02
C LEU A 47 1.09 3.71 4.84
N GLU A 48 0.51 4.91 4.78
CA GLU A 48 0.81 5.86 3.71
C GLU A 48 2.25 6.39 3.81
N MET A 49 2.71 6.69 5.03
CA MET A 49 4.07 7.17 5.28
C MET A 49 5.11 6.12 4.87
N CYS A 50 4.97 4.87 5.34
CA CYS A 50 5.89 3.79 4.98
C CYS A 50 5.92 3.52 3.47
N LEU A 51 4.76 3.53 2.79
CA LEU A 51 4.71 3.36 1.34
C LEU A 51 5.46 4.47 0.61
N ARG A 52 5.32 5.72 1.07
CA ARG A 52 6.00 6.88 0.50
C ARG A 52 7.51 6.76 0.67
N GLU A 53 7.98 6.36 1.85
CA GLU A 53 9.39 6.12 2.14
C GLU A 53 9.98 5.00 1.27
N ASP A 54 9.28 3.88 1.13
CA ASP A 54 9.70 2.77 0.27
C ASP A 54 9.83 3.20 -1.21
N LEU A 55 8.86 3.97 -1.71
CA LEU A 55 8.92 4.53 -3.07
C LEU A 55 10.07 5.51 -3.25
N ASN A 56 10.30 6.39 -2.27
CA ASN A 56 11.39 7.36 -2.30
C ASN A 56 12.75 6.68 -2.25
N ARG A 57 12.92 5.64 -1.43
CA ARG A 57 14.11 4.80 -1.41
C ARG A 57 14.34 4.15 -2.78
N MET A 58 13.32 3.53 -3.37
CA MET A 58 13.42 2.91 -4.70
C MET A 58 13.80 3.91 -5.80
N ARG A 59 13.31 5.15 -5.73
CA ARG A 59 13.67 6.26 -6.63
C ARG A 59 15.12 6.70 -6.42
N LYS A 60 15.56 6.87 -5.17
CA LYS A 60 16.93 7.27 -4.82
C LYS A 60 17.97 6.25 -5.31
N THR A 61 17.69 4.96 -5.17
CA THR A 61 18.56 3.88 -5.69
C THR A 61 18.52 3.74 -7.21
N ARG A 62 17.64 4.48 -7.92
CA ARG A 62 17.42 4.36 -9.37
C ARG A 62 17.06 2.94 -9.83
N SER A 63 16.33 2.20 -9.00
CA SER A 63 15.82 0.88 -9.36
C SER A 63 14.82 0.95 -10.52
N TYR A 64 14.66 -0.14 -11.28
CA TYR A 64 13.65 -0.21 -12.34
C TYR A 64 12.26 0.15 -11.81
N LYS A 65 11.87 -0.41 -10.66
CA LYS A 65 10.57 -0.11 -10.01
C LYS A 65 10.44 1.37 -9.66
N GLY A 66 11.47 1.96 -9.06
CA GLY A 66 11.49 3.38 -8.69
C GLY A 66 11.29 4.29 -9.91
N ARG A 67 12.02 4.06 -10.99
CA ARG A 67 11.87 4.81 -12.24
C ARG A 67 10.49 4.65 -12.87
N ARG A 68 9.90 3.44 -12.82
CA ARG A 68 8.53 3.20 -13.33
C ARG A 68 7.49 3.93 -12.48
N HIS A 69 7.64 3.96 -11.16
CA HIS A 69 6.78 4.72 -10.24
C HIS A 69 6.90 6.23 -10.42
N GLU A 70 8.08 6.74 -10.76
CA GLU A 70 8.28 8.15 -11.13
C GLU A 70 7.53 8.51 -12.42
N LEU A 71 7.59 7.63 -13.42
CA LEU A 71 6.88 7.80 -14.70
C LEU A 71 5.37 7.47 -14.62
N GLY A 72 4.87 6.98 -13.49
CA GLY A 72 3.47 6.56 -13.33
C GLY A 72 3.07 5.36 -14.20
N LEU A 73 4.00 4.45 -14.47
CA LEU A 73 3.80 3.26 -15.31
C LEU A 73 3.70 1.98 -14.45
N PRO A 74 3.02 0.93 -14.94
CA PRO A 74 2.94 -0.33 -14.21
C PRO A 74 4.31 -0.99 -14.06
N VAL A 75 4.52 -1.65 -12.91
CA VAL A 75 5.85 -2.07 -12.45
C VAL A 75 6.14 -3.57 -12.68
N ARG A 76 5.10 -4.41 -12.81
CA ARG A 76 5.21 -5.87 -12.91
C ARG A 76 5.45 -6.40 -14.34
N GLY A 77 6.03 -5.61 -15.22
CA GLY A 77 6.31 -6.02 -16.61
C GLY A 77 5.07 -6.08 -17.53
N GLN A 78 3.97 -5.46 -17.11
CA GLN A 78 2.80 -5.31 -17.97
C GLN A 78 3.17 -4.55 -19.25
N ARG A 79 2.65 -5.01 -20.39
CA ARG A 79 2.81 -4.32 -21.68
C ARG A 79 2.15 -2.94 -21.58
N THR A 80 2.78 -1.90 -22.14
CA THR A 80 2.23 -0.53 -22.18
C THR A 80 2.04 -0.01 -23.62
N LYS A 81 2.26 -0.88 -24.62
CA LYS A 81 2.11 -0.53 -26.05
C LYS A 81 0.65 -0.24 -26.42
N SER A 82 -0.28 -1.07 -25.95
CA SER A 82 -1.72 -0.97 -26.26
C SER A 82 -2.60 -0.63 -25.03
N THR A 83 -2.13 -0.95 -23.83
CA THR A 83 -2.84 -0.83 -22.54
C THR A 83 -2.38 0.38 -21.73
N PHE A 84 -3.21 0.84 -20.79
CA PHE A 84 -2.97 2.01 -19.92
C PHE A 84 -2.76 3.34 -20.68
N ARG A 85 -3.39 3.49 -21.86
CA ARG A 85 -3.36 4.73 -22.64
C ARG A 85 -4.22 5.79 -21.95
N LYS A 86 -3.62 6.94 -21.67
CA LYS A 86 -4.32 8.14 -21.20
C LYS A 86 -4.70 8.98 -22.42
N GLY A 87 -5.95 8.86 -22.84
CA GLY A 87 -6.52 9.56 -23.99
C GLY A 87 -7.91 8.99 -24.26
N SER A 88 -8.87 9.85 -24.57
CA SER A 88 -10.20 9.40 -24.99
C SER A 88 -10.07 8.55 -26.25
N SER A 89 -10.84 7.46 -26.32
CA SER A 89 -11.04 6.73 -27.57
C SER A 89 -11.44 7.72 -28.66
N VAL A 90 -10.76 7.67 -29.81
CA VAL A 90 -11.17 8.40 -31.02
C VAL A 90 -12.45 7.74 -31.53
N GLY A 91 -13.58 8.10 -30.91
CA GLY A 91 -14.89 7.51 -31.13
C GLY A 91 -15.97 8.57 -31.01
N VAL A 92 -17.23 8.14 -31.05
CA VAL A 92 -18.38 9.05 -31.10
C VAL A 92 -18.56 9.80 -29.77
N ARG A 93 -18.36 11.12 -29.79
CA ARG A 93 -18.63 12.01 -28.65
C ARG A 93 -20.13 12.22 -28.51
N ARG A 94 -20.78 11.51 -27.58
CA ARG A 94 -22.18 11.76 -27.22
C ARG A 94 -22.29 12.93 -26.25
N LYS A 95 -23.29 13.79 -26.42
CA LYS A 95 -23.59 14.91 -25.52
C LYS A 95 -23.93 14.34 -24.14
N LYS A 96 -23.24 14.79 -23.09
CA LYS A 96 -23.60 14.42 -21.70
C LYS A 96 -24.98 15.01 -21.40
N ARG A 97 -25.87 14.18 -20.85
CA ARG A 97 -27.11 14.60 -20.22
C ARG A 97 -26.83 15.20 -18.86
#